data_AF-A0A7X1Z7E6-F1
#
_entry.id   AF-A0A7X1Z7E6-F1
#
_cell.length_a   1.000
_cell.length_b   1.000
_cell.length_c   1.000
_cell.angle_alpha   90.00
_cell.angle_beta   90.00
_cell.angle_gamma   90.00
#
_symmetry.space_group_name_H-M   'P 1'
#
loop_
_entity.id
_entity.type
_entity.pdbx_description
1 polymer ?
#
loop_
_entity_poly.entity_id
_entity_poly.type
_entity_poly.pdbx_seq_one_letter_code
_entity_poly.pdbx_strand_id
1 'polypeptide(L)'
;MNFIIVFIFGVLGGLSRYELNVHLPKLGQFPISTLLINLVGCYCFTFLIKNYLTAKNAKARTILALGTGYIGTFTTFSSFMMDSDNLLTTQHYWLLTLYVLLTVGGGLAMAALGMYHGRHAVAFPTVTALEDEAGEVRLKEAELRPENKENEAGENKR
;
A
#
# COMPACT_ATOMS: atom_id res chain seq x y z
N MET A 1 21.02 -1.82 -9.50
CA MET A 1 21.14 -1.67 -8.04
C MET A 1 19.90 -0.99 -7.48
N ASN A 2 19.12 -1.70 -6.66
CA ASN A 2 17.83 -1.21 -6.14
C ASN A 2 17.99 -0.14 -5.05
N PHE A 3 19.10 -0.12 -4.31
CA PHE A 3 19.32 0.85 -3.25
C PHE A 3 19.45 2.30 -3.75
N ILE A 4 20.03 2.53 -4.94
CA ILE A 4 20.19 3.88 -5.50
C ILE A 4 18.83 4.53 -5.74
N ILE A 5 17.86 3.77 -6.28
CA ILE A 5 16.54 4.32 -6.55
C ILE A 5 15.75 4.56 -5.26
N VAL A 6 15.91 3.69 -4.26
CA VAL A 6 15.32 3.91 -2.92
C VAL A 6 15.92 5.16 -2.29
N PHE A 7 17.23 5.38 -2.40
CA PHE A 7 17.90 6.57 -1.90
C PHE A 7 17.36 7.85 -2.55
N ILE A 8 17.31 7.91 -3.89
CA ILE A 8 16.83 9.10 -4.62
C ILE A 8 15.40 9.43 -4.22
N PHE A 9 14.49 8.45 -4.29
CA PHE A 9 13.08 8.68 -3.94
C PHE A 9 12.89 8.92 -2.44
N GLY A 10 13.74 8.35 -1.59
CA GLY A 10 13.76 8.61 -0.16
C GLY A 10 14.14 10.06 0.17
N VAL A 11 15.14 10.61 -0.52
CA VAL A 11 15.48 12.04 -0.39
C VAL A 11 14.31 12.90 -0.84
N LEU A 12 13.68 12.59 -1.99
CA LEU A 12 12.53 13.34 -2.49
C LEU A 12 11.33 13.29 -1.53
N GLY A 13 11.03 12.13 -0.95
CA GLY A 13 9.93 11.97 0.02
C GLY A 13 10.21 12.75 1.31
N GLY A 14 11.43 12.65 1.84
CA GLY A 14 11.87 13.41 3.00
C GLY A 14 11.84 14.93 2.80
N LEU A 15 12.31 15.42 1.65
CA LEU A 15 12.26 16.84 1.30
C LEU A 15 10.81 17.32 1.15
N SER A 16 9.95 16.55 0.49
CA SER A 16 8.53 16.90 0.35
C SER A 16 7.85 17.02 1.72
N ARG A 17 8.13 16.09 2.65
CA ARG A 17 7.66 16.16 4.03
C ARG A 17 8.19 17.41 4.75
N TYR A 18 9.47 17.74 4.59
CA TYR A 18 10.08 18.92 5.19
C TYR A 18 9.39 20.20 4.71
N GLU A 19 9.27 20.37 3.39
CA GLU A 19 8.64 21.54 2.78
C GLU A 19 7.19 21.72 3.24
N LEU A 20 6.41 20.63 3.31
CA LEU A 20 5.05 20.69 3.82
C LEU A 20 5.00 21.08 5.30
N ASN A 21 5.91 20.59 6.13
CA ASN A 21 5.97 21.00 7.54
C ASN A 21 6.31 22.49 7.71
N VAL A 22 7.12 23.05 6.82
CA VAL A 22 7.49 24.48 6.85
C VAL A 22 6.37 25.37 6.34
N HIS A 23 5.67 24.97 5.27
CA HIS A 23 4.70 25.82 4.57
C HIS A 23 3.26 25.65 5.04
N LEU A 24 2.89 24.52 5.65
CA LEU A 24 1.55 24.33 6.19
C LEU A 24 1.32 25.23 7.42
N PRO A 25 0.13 25.84 7.53
CA PRO A 25 -0.18 26.74 8.64
C PRO A 25 -0.21 25.97 9.96
N LYS A 26 0.33 26.59 11.01
CA LYS A 26 0.20 26.08 12.38
C LYS A 26 -1.21 26.36 12.90
N LEU A 27 -1.91 25.32 13.36
CA LEU A 27 -3.25 25.44 13.96
C LEU A 27 -3.14 25.38 15.48
N GLY A 28 -2.68 26.48 16.09
CA GLY A 28 -2.41 26.53 17.52
C GLY A 28 -1.41 25.42 17.91
N GLN A 29 -1.83 24.56 18.84
CA GLN A 29 -1.03 23.41 19.31
C GLN A 29 -1.32 22.12 18.53
N PHE A 30 -2.29 22.13 17.61
CA PHE A 30 -2.68 20.92 16.89
C PHE A 30 -1.69 20.59 15.75
N PRO A 31 -1.16 19.35 15.66
CA PRO A 31 -0.09 18.99 14.72
C PRO A 31 -0.65 18.66 13.33
N ILE A 32 -1.27 19.65 12.70
CA ILE A 32 -2.00 19.47 11.43
C ILE A 32 -1.09 18.99 10.28
N SER A 33 0.15 19.48 10.22
CA SER A 33 1.09 19.14 9.15
C SER A 33 1.39 17.64 9.15
N THR A 34 1.82 17.10 10.29
CA THR A 34 2.10 15.67 10.46
C THR A 34 0.86 14.81 10.19
N LEU A 35 -0.32 15.25 10.65
CA LEU A 35 -1.58 14.55 10.38
C LEU A 35 -1.83 14.45 8.87
N LEU A 36 -1.85 15.57 8.16
CA LEU A 36 -2.14 15.61 6.72
C LEU A 36 -1.12 14.80 5.91
N ILE A 37 0.17 14.92 6.24
CA ILE A 37 1.24 14.17 5.58
C ILE A 37 1.00 12.65 5.72
N ASN A 38 0.69 12.17 6.91
CA ASN A 38 0.42 10.75 7.14
C ASN A 38 -0.87 10.29 6.45
N LEU A 39 -1.96 11.06 6.53
CA LEU A 39 -3.23 10.74 5.89
C LEU A 39 -3.11 10.65 4.37
N VAL A 40 -2.48 11.65 3.74
CA VAL A 40 -2.22 11.66 2.29
C VAL A 40 -1.32 10.48 1.91
N GLY A 41 -0.30 10.18 2.72
CA GLY A 41 0.58 9.05 2.49
C GLY A 41 -0.15 7.71 2.51
N CYS A 42 -1.04 7.48 3.49
CA CYS A 42 -1.88 6.27 3.57
C CYS A 42 -2.78 6.11 2.33
N TYR A 43 -3.42 7.20 1.90
CA TYR A 43 -4.24 7.21 0.68
C TYR A 43 -3.39 6.89 -0.55
N CYS A 44 -2.29 7.62 -0.77
CA CYS A 44 -1.40 7.43 -1.93
C CYS A 44 -0.79 6.03 -1.97
N PHE A 45 -0.40 5.47 -0.83
CA PHE A 45 0.16 4.12 -0.77
C PHE A 45 -0.86 3.07 -1.25
N THR A 46 -2.09 3.14 -0.74
CA THR A 46 -3.12 2.15 -1.06
C THR A 46 -3.70 2.36 -2.45
N PHE A 47 -3.91 3.61 -2.89
CA PHE A 47 -4.42 3.92 -4.22
C PHE A 47 -3.37 3.66 -5.31
N LEU A 48 -2.24 4.38 -5.25
CA LEU A 48 -1.26 4.42 -6.34
C LEU A 48 -0.38 3.17 -6.34
N ILE A 49 0.21 2.83 -5.19
CA ILE A 49 1.19 1.74 -5.12
C ILE A 49 0.46 0.39 -5.18
N LYS A 50 -0.43 0.14 -4.21
CA LYS A 50 -1.02 -1.19 -4.02
C LYS A 50 -1.98 -1.56 -5.14
N ASN A 51 -2.81 -0.64 -5.61
CA ASN A 51 -3.82 -0.94 -6.63
C ASN A 51 -3.36 -0.54 -8.03
N TYR A 52 -3.16 0.76 -8.28
CA TYR A 52 -2.97 1.25 -9.65
C TYR A 52 -1.72 0.68 -10.33
N LEU A 53 -0.55 0.78 -9.68
CA LEU A 53 0.71 0.29 -10.25
C LEU A 53 0.74 -1.24 -10.35
N THR A 54 0.22 -1.95 -9.35
CA THR A 54 0.12 -3.42 -9.39
C THR A 54 -0.77 -3.87 -10.54
N ALA A 55 -1.95 -3.28 -10.70
CA ALA A 55 -2.90 -3.66 -11.73
C ALA A 55 -2.43 -3.31 -13.16
N LYS A 56 -1.55 -2.33 -13.30
CA LYS A 56 -0.87 -2.00 -14.57
C LYS A 56 0.41 -2.81 -14.82
N ASN A 57 0.69 -3.85 -14.01
CA ASN A 57 1.92 -4.65 -14.09
C ASN A 57 3.19 -3.79 -14.08
N ALA A 58 3.21 -2.73 -13.25
CA ALA A 58 4.37 -1.87 -13.13
C ALA A 58 5.59 -2.66 -12.68
N LYS A 59 6.77 -2.25 -13.15
CA LYS A 59 8.04 -2.88 -12.77
C LYS A 59 8.20 -2.84 -11.26
N ALA A 60 8.64 -3.96 -10.66
CA ALA A 60 8.91 -4.06 -9.22
C ALA A 60 9.82 -2.92 -8.70
N ARG A 61 10.75 -2.46 -9.55
CA ARG A 61 11.63 -1.32 -9.26
C ARG A 61 10.86 -0.01 -9.01
N THR A 62 9.77 0.25 -9.74
CA THR A 62 8.93 1.44 -9.59
C THR A 62 8.13 1.38 -8.29
N ILE A 63 7.56 0.21 -7.98
CA ILE A 63 6.84 -0.04 -6.72
C ILE A 63 7.77 0.17 -5.52
N LEU A 64 9.00 -0.35 -5.59
CA LEU A 64 10.00 -0.16 -4.55
C LEU A 64 10.41 1.32 -4.38
N ALA A 65 10.61 2.02 -5.48
CA ALA A 65 11.01 3.44 -5.48
C ALA A 65 9.94 4.33 -4.84
N LEU A 66 8.68 4.20 -5.27
CA LEU A 66 7.60 5.05 -4.79
C LEU A 66 7.07 4.60 -3.43
N GLY A 67 6.96 3.29 -3.18
CA GLY A 67 6.46 2.74 -1.93
C GLY A 67 7.47 2.92 -0.81
N THR A 68 8.57 2.17 -0.86
CA THR A 68 9.59 2.18 0.21
C THR A 68 10.42 3.46 0.21
N GLY A 69 10.79 3.97 -0.97
CA GLY A 69 11.56 5.22 -1.07
C GLY A 69 10.71 6.43 -0.71
N TYR A 70 9.83 6.86 -1.62
CA TYR A 70 9.12 8.12 -1.48
C TYR A 70 8.09 8.10 -0.35
N ILE A 71 7.06 7.26 -0.43
CA ILE A 71 5.97 7.25 0.56
C ILE A 71 6.47 6.85 1.96
N GLY A 72 7.42 5.91 2.02
CA GLY A 72 8.04 5.47 3.28
C GLY A 72 8.79 6.58 4.02
N THR A 73 9.41 7.53 3.31
CA THR A 73 10.13 8.67 3.92
C THR A 73 9.28 9.94 4.00
N PHE A 74 8.25 10.05 3.16
CA PHE A 74 7.24 11.10 3.20
C PHE A 74 6.37 10.99 4.44
N THR A 75 5.94 9.78 4.80
CA THR A 75 5.18 9.53 6.04
C THR A 75 6.10 9.38 7.25
N THR A 76 5.59 9.60 8.46
CA THR A 76 6.42 9.56 9.66
C THR A 76 5.66 9.20 10.93
N PHE A 77 6.11 8.12 11.56
CA PHE A 77 5.65 7.72 12.89
C PHE A 77 6.39 8.48 14.00
N SER A 78 7.68 8.79 13.81
CA SER A 78 8.48 9.48 14.82
C SER A 78 7.98 10.90 15.10
N SER A 79 7.59 11.66 14.06
CA SER A 79 6.97 12.98 14.28
C SER A 79 5.62 12.86 14.96
N PHE A 80 4.79 11.86 14.61
CA PHE A 80 3.53 11.60 15.31
C PHE A 80 3.74 11.34 16.81
N MET A 81 4.75 10.54 17.17
CA MET A 81 5.09 10.29 18.57
C MET A 81 5.59 11.54 19.28
N MET A 82 6.45 12.34 18.64
CA MET A 82 6.97 13.59 19.20
C MET A 82 5.85 14.63 19.41
N ASP A 83 4.95 14.78 18.44
CA ASP A 83 3.80 15.66 18.52
C ASP A 83 2.83 15.22 19.63
N SER A 84 2.63 13.90 19.78
CA SER A 84 1.81 13.32 20.85
C SER A 84 2.42 13.56 22.22
N ASP A 85 3.73 13.36 22.37
CA ASP A 85 4.46 13.63 23.61
C ASP A 85 4.42 15.12 23.97
N ASN A 86 4.56 16.01 22.99
CA ASN A 86 4.42 17.44 23.20
C ASN A 86 3.02 17.82 23.72
N LEU A 87 1.95 17.26 23.13
CA LEU A 87 0.58 17.50 23.61
C LEU A 87 0.34 16.92 25.01
N LEU A 88 0.97 15.78 25.33
CA LEU A 88 0.88 15.15 26.64
C LEU A 88 1.57 16.00 27.72
N THR A 89 2.80 16.43 27.46
CA THR A 89 3.62 17.21 28.41
C THR A 89 3.11 18.63 28.61
N THR A 90 2.46 19.21 27.59
CA THR A 90 1.75 20.51 27.68
C THR A 90 0.32 20.39 28.22
N GLN A 91 -0.09 19.20 28.69
CA GLN A 91 -1.40 18.93 29.30
C GLN A 91 -2.60 19.18 28.37
N HIS A 92 -2.40 19.17 27.05
CA HIS A 92 -3.46 19.30 26.05
C HIS A 92 -4.12 17.94 25.74
N TYR A 93 -4.64 17.27 26.78
CA TYR A 93 -5.16 15.90 26.69
C TYR A 93 -6.28 15.72 25.65
N TRP A 94 -7.18 16.69 25.54
CA TRP A 94 -8.23 16.65 24.53
C TRP A 94 -7.68 16.65 23.10
N LEU A 95 -6.72 17.53 22.80
CA LEU A 95 -6.09 17.60 21.50
C LEU A 95 -5.25 16.34 21.22
N LEU A 96 -4.58 15.78 22.23
CA LEU A 96 -3.87 14.51 22.14
C LEU A 96 -4.82 13.39 21.71
N THR A 97 -5.93 13.20 22.43
CA THR A 97 -6.91 12.15 22.11
C THR A 97 -7.45 12.32 20.69
N LEU A 98 -7.83 13.54 20.31
CA LEU A 98 -8.31 13.83 18.96
C LEU A 98 -7.23 13.54 17.91
N TYR A 99 -5.99 13.97 18.13
CA TYR A 99 -4.88 13.78 17.21
C TYR A 99 -4.54 12.30 16.98
N VAL A 100 -4.52 11.49 18.05
CA VAL A 100 -4.29 10.04 17.96
C VAL A 100 -5.42 9.34 17.21
N LEU A 101 -6.68 9.66 17.54
CA LEU A 101 -7.84 9.08 16.86
C LEU A 101 -7.88 9.44 15.38
N LEU A 102 -7.61 10.70 15.03
CA LEU A 102 -7.56 11.14 13.63
C LEU A 102 -6.38 10.52 12.88
N THR A 103 -5.22 10.37 13.50
CA THR A 103 -4.06 9.76 12.84
C THR A 103 -4.31 8.29 12.56
N VAL A 104 -4.75 7.51 13.56
CA VAL A 104 -4.99 6.07 13.42
C VAL A 104 -6.26 5.79 12.62
N GLY A 105 -7.39 6.32 13.09
CA GLY A 105 -8.70 6.12 12.48
C GLY A 105 -8.81 6.77 11.09
N GLY A 106 -8.33 8.01 10.96
CA GLY A 106 -8.27 8.68 9.66
C GLY A 106 -7.29 8.00 8.70
N GLY A 107 -6.15 7.49 9.18
CA GLY A 107 -5.20 6.74 8.37
C GLY A 107 -5.82 5.47 7.79
N LEU A 108 -6.55 4.71 8.61
CA LEU A 108 -7.33 3.55 8.18
C LEU A 108 -8.44 3.93 7.19
N ALA A 109 -9.16 5.03 7.44
CA ALA A 109 -10.20 5.52 6.54
C ALA A 109 -9.62 5.94 5.18
N MET A 110 -8.51 6.66 5.15
CA MET A 110 -7.80 7.05 3.93
C MET A 110 -7.25 5.85 3.17
N ALA A 111 -6.73 4.85 3.88
CA ALA A 111 -6.32 3.59 3.27
C ALA A 111 -7.50 2.84 2.63
N ALA A 112 -8.65 2.78 3.31
CA ALA A 112 -9.86 2.18 2.77
C ALA A 112 -10.37 2.94 1.54
N LEU A 113 -10.37 4.27 1.59
CA LEU A 113 -10.76 5.12 0.46
C LEU A 113 -9.82 4.95 -0.73
N GLY A 114 -8.51 4.90 -0.50
CA GLY A 114 -7.52 4.66 -1.54
C GLY A 114 -7.68 3.28 -2.19
N MET A 115 -8.02 2.26 -1.40
CA MET A 115 -8.38 0.95 -1.95
C MET A 115 -9.66 0.97 -2.77
N TYR A 116 -10.70 1.65 -2.28
CA TYR A 116 -11.97 1.79 -2.99
C TYR A 116 -11.76 2.47 -4.35
N HIS A 117 -11.11 3.64 -4.39
CA HIS A 117 -10.82 4.34 -5.64
C HIS A 117 -9.90 3.53 -6.56
N GLY A 118 -8.91 2.83 -6.01
CA GLY A 118 -8.00 2.00 -6.79
C GLY A 118 -8.74 0.91 -7.57
N ARG A 119 -9.74 0.27 -6.93
CA ARG A 119 -10.57 -0.77 -7.54
C ARG A 119 -11.49 -0.27 -8.65
N HIS A 120 -11.89 1.00 -8.61
CA HIS A 120 -12.75 1.60 -9.64
C HIS A 120 -11.93 2.24 -10.77
N ALA A 121 -10.72 2.73 -10.47
CA ALA A 121 -9.83 3.36 -11.44
C ALA A 121 -9.13 2.34 -12.35
N VAL A 122 -8.96 1.10 -11.89
CA VAL A 122 -8.48 0.00 -12.72
C VAL A 122 -9.55 -1.08 -12.65
N ALA A 123 -10.12 -1.46 -13.79
CA ALA A 123 -11.04 -2.59 -13.84
C ALA A 123 -10.28 -3.84 -13.39
N PHE A 124 -10.33 -4.14 -12.10
CA PHE A 124 -9.84 -5.40 -11.59
C PHE A 124 -10.76 -6.48 -12.13
N PRO A 125 -10.25 -7.56 -12.74
CA PRO A 125 -11.06 -8.75 -12.91
C PRO A 125 -11.56 -9.14 -11.53
N THR A 126 -12.88 -9.16 -11.36
CA THR A 126 -13.54 -9.63 -10.15
C THR A 126 -13.02 -11.02 -9.82
N VAL A 127 -12.99 -11.42 -8.55
CA VAL A 127 -12.55 -12.78 -8.14
C VAL A 127 -13.21 -13.87 -8.99
N THR A 128 -14.47 -13.66 -9.38
CA THR A 128 -15.23 -14.49 -10.32
C THR A 128 -14.52 -14.67 -11.68
N ALA A 129 -13.99 -13.60 -12.27
CA ALA A 129 -13.31 -13.65 -13.56
C ALA A 129 -11.96 -14.41 -13.49
N LEU A 130 -11.30 -14.42 -12.33
CA LEU A 130 -10.07 -15.19 -12.10
C LEU A 130 -10.36 -16.68 -11.85
N GLU A 131 -11.49 -16.99 -11.21
CA GLU A 131 -11.96 -18.37 -11.03
C GLU A 131 -12.37 -18.99 -12.38
N ASP A 132 -13.01 -18.21 -13.25
CA ASP A 132 -13.40 -18.64 -14.60
C ASP A 132 -12.17 -18.91 -15.49
N GLU A 133 -11.18 -18.01 -15.52
CA GLU A 133 -9.92 -18.24 -16.25
C GLU A 133 -9.14 -19.45 -15.71
N ALA A 134 -9.05 -19.61 -14.39
CA ALA A 134 -8.39 -20.78 -13.78
C ALA A 134 -9.14 -22.08 -14.10
N GLY A 135 -10.47 -22.03 -14.22
CA GLY A 135 -11.31 -23.14 -14.68
C GLY A 135 -11.02 -23.53 -16.13
N GLU A 136 -10.97 -22.56 -17.05
CA GLU A 136 -10.66 -22.81 -18.47
C GLU A 136 -9.26 -23.38 -18.68
N VAL A 137 -8.26 -22.87 -17.95
CA VAL A 137 -6.88 -23.38 -18.03
C VAL A 137 -6.81 -24.84 -17.56
N ARG A 138 -7.48 -25.17 -16.45
CA ARG A 138 -7.55 -26.55 -15.94
C ARG A 138 -8.25 -27.50 -16.90
N LEU A 139 -9.31 -27.05 -17.60
CA LEU A 139 -10.00 -27.85 -18.60
C LEU A 139 -9.10 -28.14 -19.81
N LYS A 140 -8.38 -27.12 -20.31
CA LYS A 140 -7.41 -27.30 -21.40
C LYS A 140 -6.26 -28.25 -21.01
N GLU A 141 -5.74 -28.14 -19.79
CA GLU A 141 -4.72 -29.07 -19.29
C GLU A 141 -5.24 -30.51 -19.14
N ALA A 142 -6.51 -30.69 -18.78
CA ALA A 142 -7.13 -32.01 -18.68
C ALA A 142 -7.32 -32.66 -20.07
N GLU A 143 -7.66 -31.88 -21.10
CA GLU A 143 -7.76 -32.35 -22.50
C GLU A 143 -6.40 -32.69 -23.12
N LEU A 144 -5.33 -32.02 -22.69
CA LEU A 144 -3.95 -32.27 -23.15
C LEU A 144 -3.24 -33.41 -22.42
N ARG A 145 -3.85 -34.01 -21.38
CA ARG A 145 -3.25 -35.12 -20.65
C ARG A 145 -3.46 -36.42 -21.45
N PRO A 146 -2.41 -37.02 -22.03
CA PRO A 146 -2.57 -38.26 -22.78
C PRO A 146 -3.07 -39.35 -21.82
N GLU A 147 -4.12 -40.07 -22.23
CA GLU A 147 -4.63 -41.25 -21.52
C GLU A 147 -3.58 -42.37 -21.53
N ASN A 148 -2.64 -42.33 -20.60
CA ASN A 148 -1.86 -43.51 -20.25
C ASN A 148 -2.73 -44.41 -19.36
N LYS A 149 -3.68 -45.12 -19.98
CA LYS A 149 -4.47 -46.18 -19.36
C LYS A 149 -4.46 -47.43 -20.23
N GLU A 150 -3.27 -47.95 -20.52
CA GLU A 150 -3.09 -49.32 -21.00
C GLU A 150 -1.60 -49.62 -20.89
N ASN A 151 -1.14 -50.15 -19.74
CA ASN A 151 0.10 -50.92 -19.59
C ASN A 151 0.43 -51.40 -18.15
N GLU A 152 -0.50 -51.38 -17.19
CA GLU A 152 -0.29 -52.01 -15.87
C GLU A 152 -1.09 -53.31 -15.64
N ALA A 153 -1.75 -53.85 -16.67
CA ALA A 153 -2.49 -55.12 -16.57
C ALA A 153 -1.69 -56.37 -17.02
N GLY A 154 -0.40 -56.23 -17.37
CA GLY A 154 0.39 -57.31 -17.99
C GLY A 154 1.37 -58.05 -17.09
N GLU A 155 1.78 -57.50 -15.94
CA GLU A 155 2.86 -58.04 -15.12
C GLU A 155 2.35 -58.73 -13.84
N ASN A 156 1.40 -59.64 -13.99
CA ASN A 156 1.15 -60.66 -12.97
C ASN A 156 0.63 -61.95 -13.59
N LYS A 157 1.49 -62.60 -14.37
CA LYS A 157 1.38 -64.03 -14.73
C LYS A 157 2.66 -64.49 -15.42
N ARG A 158 3.65 -64.88 -14.62
CA ARG A 158 4.46 -66.10 -14.81
C ARG A 158 5.42 -66.29 -13.64
#